data_AF-A0A2H3GGU3-F1
#
_entry.id   AF-A0A2H3GGU3-F1
#
_cell.length_a   1.000
_cell.length_b   1.000
_cell.length_c   1.000
_cell.angle_alpha   90.00
_cell.angle_beta   90.00
_cell.angle_gamma   90.00
#
_symmetry.space_group_name_H-M   'P 1'
#
loop_
_entity.id
_entity.type
_entity.pdbx_description
1 polymer ?
#
loop_
_entity_poly.entity_id
_entity_poly.type
_entity_poly.pdbx_seq_one_letter_code
_entity_poly.pdbx_strand_id
1 'polypeptide(L)'
;MHYHFAILQLFRPFIKLRIIGSQVFPRNVCLQAASAIQGLLKSYSQLYTLKRAPSFMPYFALTSTIMDLTIMAAAVQTNDLDTTARTDPQVVDAVKQGIASLAEMTPCHRTAEQAPHILRYLAKKWSINVGIDIQ
;
A
#
# COMPACT_ATOMS: atom_id res chain seq x y z
N MET A 1 -9.15 9.85 -4.63
CA MET A 1 -7.88 9.54 -3.94
C MET A 1 -7.79 10.18 -2.55
N HIS A 2 -7.93 11.51 -2.41
CA HIS A 2 -7.82 12.22 -1.11
C HIS A 2 -8.67 11.63 0.03
N TYR A 3 -9.94 11.30 -0.23
CA TYR A 3 -10.83 10.67 0.76
C TYR A 3 -10.25 9.34 1.30
N HIS A 4 -9.83 8.44 0.41
CA HIS A 4 -9.22 7.16 0.82
C HIS A 4 -7.88 7.37 1.53
N PHE A 5 -7.10 8.37 1.13
CA PHE A 5 -5.87 8.71 1.83
C PHE A 5 -6.14 9.19 3.27
N ALA A 6 -7.14 10.05 3.47
CA ALA A 6 -7.55 10.48 4.81
C ALA A 6 -8.00 9.30 5.68
N ILE A 7 -8.76 8.36 5.10
CA ILE A 7 -9.13 7.10 5.76
C ILE A 7 -7.88 6.32 6.20
N LEU A 8 -6.90 6.15 5.31
CA LEU A 8 -5.65 5.45 5.65
C LEU A 8 -4.95 6.14 6.82
N GLN A 9 -4.79 7.47 6.81
CA GLN A 9 -4.13 8.17 7.91
C GLN A 9 -4.90 8.05 9.23
N LEU A 10 -6.24 8.11 9.18
CA LEU A 10 -7.09 8.02 10.36
C LEU A 10 -7.05 6.63 11.00
N PHE A 11 -7.16 5.57 10.20
CA PHE A 11 -7.31 4.20 10.71
C PHE A 11 -6.00 3.43 10.85
N ARG A 12 -4.89 3.91 10.26
CA ARG A 12 -3.58 3.23 10.34
C ARG A 12 -3.12 2.92 11.77
N PRO A 13 -3.25 3.81 12.77
CA PRO A 13 -2.87 3.50 14.16
C PRO A 13 -3.69 2.36 14.78
N PHE A 14 -4.88 2.10 14.25
CA PHE A 14 -5.86 1.17 14.82
C PHE A 14 -5.94 -0.17 14.06
N ILE A 15 -5.01 -0.46 13.13
CA ILE A 15 -5.04 -1.68 12.29
C ILE A 15 -5.09 -2.97 13.12
N LYS A 16 -4.41 -2.99 14.27
CA LYS A 16 -4.34 -4.16 15.16
C LYS A 16 -5.47 -4.20 16.20
N LEU A 17 -6.37 -3.22 16.18
CA LEU A 17 -7.40 -3.03 17.19
C LEU A 17 -8.79 -3.27 16.62
N ARG A 18 -9.72 -3.68 17.51
CA ARG A 18 -11.14 -3.84 17.19
C ARG A 18 -11.94 -2.77 17.92
N ILE A 19 -12.85 -2.12 17.21
CA ILE A 19 -13.80 -1.17 17.81
C ILE A 19 -14.92 -1.98 18.46
N ILE A 20 -15.08 -1.86 19.78
CA ILE A 20 -16.12 -2.57 20.52
C ILE A 20 -17.49 -2.05 20.08
N GLY A 21 -18.42 -2.95 19.77
CA GLY A 21 -19.78 -2.59 19.35
C GLY A 21 -19.92 -2.14 17.89
N SER A 22 -18.86 -2.20 17.08
CA SER A 22 -18.91 -1.91 15.65
C SER A 22 -18.60 -3.16 14.81
N GLN A 23 -19.34 -3.35 13.72
CA GLN A 23 -19.04 -4.37 12.70
C GLN A 23 -17.87 -3.97 11.79
N VAL A 24 -17.37 -2.73 11.94
CA VAL A 24 -16.31 -2.18 11.11
C VAL A 24 -14.94 -2.50 11.73
N PHE A 25 -14.14 -3.25 10.98
CA PHE A 25 -12.75 -3.53 11.33
C PHE A 25 -11.83 -2.51 10.66
N PRO A 26 -11.04 -1.70 11.42
CA PRO A 26 -10.11 -0.73 10.87
C PRO A 26 -9.17 -1.33 9.81
N ARG A 27 -8.72 -2.56 10.01
CA ARG A 27 -7.91 -3.32 9.04
C ARG A 27 -8.60 -3.44 7.67
N ASN A 28 -9.88 -3.80 7.65
CA ASN A 28 -10.64 -4.00 6.41
C ASN A 28 -10.90 -2.66 5.70
N VAL A 29 -11.17 -1.60 6.48
CA VAL A 29 -11.35 -0.24 5.94
C VAL A 29 -10.06 0.26 5.30
N CYS A 30 -8.91 0.06 5.95
CA CYS A 30 -7.61 0.40 5.40
C CYS A 30 -7.29 -0.40 4.14
N LEU A 31 -7.56 -1.70 4.12
CA LEU A 31 -7.36 -2.56 2.95
C LEU A 31 -8.19 -2.06 1.76
N GLN A 32 -9.49 -1.80 1.97
CA GLN A 32 -10.37 -1.28 0.92
C GLN A 32 -9.92 0.09 0.42
N ALA A 33 -9.48 0.98 1.30
CA ALA A 33 -8.96 2.29 0.93
C ALA A 33 -7.66 2.19 0.11
N ALA A 34 -6.74 1.31 0.49
CA ALA A 34 -5.50 1.06 -0.25
C ALA A 34 -5.80 0.52 -1.66
N SER A 35 -6.64 -0.50 -1.77
CA SER A 35 -7.08 -1.06 -3.07
C SER A 35 -7.78 -0.01 -3.95
N ALA A 36 -8.62 0.85 -3.36
CA ALA A 36 -9.28 1.92 -4.11
C ALA A 36 -8.27 2.96 -4.64
N ILE A 37 -7.24 3.32 -3.85
CA ILE A 37 -6.17 4.22 -4.32
C ILE A 37 -5.41 3.58 -5.50
N GLN A 38 -5.06 2.30 -5.41
CA GLN A 38 -4.36 1.60 -6.48
C GLN A 38 -5.19 1.47 -7.75
N GLY A 39 -6.48 1.15 -7.62
CA GLY A 39 -7.42 1.14 -8.75
C GLY A 39 -7.47 2.50 -9.44
N LEU A 40 -7.58 3.58 -8.66
CA LEU A 40 -7.57 4.94 -9.20
C LEU A 40 -6.24 5.32 -9.84
N LEU A 41 -5.09 4.91 -9.27
CA LEU A 41 -3.76 5.12 -9.86
C LEU A 41 -3.62 4.38 -11.19
N LYS A 42 -4.09 3.14 -11.25
CA LYS A 42 -4.09 2.33 -12.48
C LYS A 42 -4.93 2.99 -13.57
N SER A 43 -6.17 3.38 -13.25
CA SER A 43 -7.04 4.09 -14.19
C SER A 43 -6.42 5.42 -14.63
N TYR A 44 -5.77 6.16 -13.73
CA TYR A 44 -5.10 7.41 -14.09
C TYR A 44 -3.91 7.18 -15.01
N SER A 45 -3.05 6.20 -14.73
CA SER A 45 -1.90 5.84 -15.57
C SER A 45 -2.35 5.50 -17.00
N GLN A 46 -3.44 4.72 -17.13
CA GLN A 46 -4.01 4.34 -18.43
C GLN A 46 -4.52 5.52 -19.26
N LEU A 47 -5.08 6.55 -18.61
CA LEU A 47 -5.67 7.70 -19.30
C LEU A 47 -4.68 8.83 -19.56
N TYR A 48 -3.79 9.11 -18.62
CA TYR A 48 -3.00 10.36 -18.61
C TYR A 48 -1.50 10.16 -18.37
N THR A 49 -1.04 8.92 -18.15
CA THR A 49 0.31 8.60 -17.66
C THR A 49 0.56 9.16 -16.25
N LEU A 50 1.38 8.48 -15.44
CA LEU A 50 1.77 9.00 -14.12
C LEU A 50 2.94 9.98 -14.18
N LYS A 51 3.60 10.14 -15.34
CA LYS A 51 4.65 11.14 -15.55
C LYS A 51 4.14 12.58 -15.38
N ARG A 52 2.85 12.84 -15.55
CA ARG A 52 2.23 14.18 -15.34
C ARG A 52 1.32 14.23 -14.12
N ALA A 53 1.53 13.32 -13.17
CA ALA A 53 0.74 13.26 -11.96
C ALA A 53 0.90 14.55 -11.11
N PRO A 54 -0.17 15.04 -10.45
CA PRO A 54 -0.06 16.11 -9.46
C PRO A 54 0.88 15.73 -8.31
N SER A 55 1.51 16.72 -7.66
CA SER A 55 2.53 16.52 -6.63
C SER A 55 2.10 15.70 -5.41
N PHE A 56 0.80 15.58 -5.15
CA PHE A 56 0.27 14.75 -4.06
C PHE A 56 0.13 13.27 -4.42
N MET A 57 0.11 12.92 -5.71
CA MET A 57 -0.11 11.56 -6.18
C MET A 57 0.93 10.53 -5.68
N PRO A 58 2.24 10.85 -5.65
CA PRO A 58 3.24 9.95 -5.09
C PRO A 58 3.00 9.60 -3.61
N TYR A 59 2.45 10.54 -2.83
CA TYR A 59 2.14 10.30 -1.42
C TYR A 59 0.95 9.34 -1.25
N PHE A 60 -0.05 9.43 -2.12
CA PHE A 60 -1.17 8.48 -2.14
C PHE A 60 -0.68 7.09 -2.50
N ALA A 61 0.12 6.97 -3.57
CA ALA A 61 0.72 5.71 -3.98
C ALA A 61 1.56 5.09 -2.86
N LEU A 62 2.54 5.83 -2.33
CA LEU A 62 3.41 5.37 -1.26
C LEU A 62 2.61 4.92 -0.02
N THR A 63 1.61 5.69 0.40
CA THR A 63 0.82 5.35 1.59
C THR A 63 -0.01 4.09 1.39
N SER A 64 -0.61 3.91 0.21
CA SER A 64 -1.35 2.68 -0.11
C SER A 64 -0.43 1.45 -0.10
N THR A 65 0.76 1.55 -0.72
CA THR A 65 1.74 0.46 -0.74
C THR A 65 2.31 0.13 0.63
N ILE A 66 2.56 1.15 1.48
CA ILE A 66 2.94 0.94 2.88
C ILE A 66 1.81 0.23 3.64
N MET A 67 0.54 0.55 3.36
CA MET A 67 -0.59 -0.10 4.00
C MET A 67 -0.63 -1.59 3.67
N ASP A 68 -0.48 -1.95 2.39
CA ASP A 68 -0.46 -3.35 1.95
C ASP A 68 0.70 -4.13 2.59
N LEU A 69 1.90 -3.53 2.68
CA LEU A 69 3.03 -4.10 3.41
C LEU A 69 2.72 -4.26 4.91
N THR A 70 2.04 -3.29 5.52
CA THR A 70 1.69 -3.34 6.95
C THR A 70 0.68 -4.46 7.22
N ILE A 71 -0.28 -4.64 6.31
CA ILE A 71 -1.28 -5.71 6.39
C ILE A 71 -0.63 -7.08 6.23
N MET A 72 0.34 -7.20 5.31
CA MET A 72 1.13 -8.41 5.13
C MET A 72 2.01 -8.70 6.36
N ALA A 73 2.66 -7.68 6.93
CA ALA A 73 3.45 -7.81 8.16
C ALA A 73 2.59 -8.26 9.34
N ALA A 74 1.37 -7.71 9.46
CA ALA A 74 0.45 -8.08 10.52
C ALA A 74 0.04 -9.56 10.40
N ALA A 75 -0.23 -10.05 9.18
CA ALA A 75 -0.57 -11.46 8.93
C ALA A 75 0.57 -12.41 9.28
N VAL A 76 1.83 -12.01 9.10
CA VAL A 76 3.00 -12.85 9.49
C VAL A 76 3.18 -12.92 11.01
N GLN A 77 2.79 -11.89 11.77
CA GLN A 77 2.96 -11.85 13.23
C GLN A 77 1.85 -12.59 13.99
N THR A 78 0.62 -12.54 13.47
CA THR A 78 -0.48 -13.39 13.94
C THR A 78 -0.34 -14.73 13.24
N ASN A 79 0.32 -15.71 13.86
CA ASN A 79 0.25 -17.12 13.43
C ASN A 79 -1.20 -17.64 13.56
N ASP A 80 -2.15 -17.09 12.78
CA ASP A 80 -3.50 -17.61 12.68
C ASP A 80 -3.41 -18.97 12.00
N LEU A 81 -3.68 -20.00 12.79
CA LEU A 81 -3.67 -21.41 12.42
C LEU A 81 -4.83 -21.82 11.51
N ASP A 82 -5.64 -20.87 11.01
CA ASP A 82 -6.70 -21.16 10.06
C ASP A 82 -6.60 -20.28 8.81
N THR A 83 -6.45 -20.99 7.67
CA THR A 83 -6.71 -20.58 6.29
C THR A 83 -5.74 -19.59 5.61
N THR A 84 -5.00 -20.13 4.63
CA THR A 84 -4.56 -19.49 3.36
C THR A 84 -3.68 -18.23 3.40
N ALA A 85 -3.30 -17.68 4.55
CA ALA A 85 -2.43 -16.50 4.69
C ALA A 85 -0.93 -16.73 4.37
N ARG A 86 -0.62 -17.68 3.48
CA ARG A 86 0.67 -17.66 2.75
C ARG A 86 0.57 -16.53 1.74
N THR A 87 1.07 -15.36 2.12
CA THR A 87 1.38 -14.24 1.23
C THR A 87 0.33 -14.07 0.12
N ASP A 88 -0.88 -13.63 0.48
CA ASP A 88 -1.99 -13.46 -0.48
C ASP A 88 -1.45 -12.85 -1.78
N PRO A 89 -1.46 -13.60 -2.90
CA PRO A 89 -0.86 -13.16 -4.17
C PRO A 89 -1.37 -11.80 -4.59
N GLN A 90 -2.63 -11.50 -4.27
CA GLN A 90 -3.27 -10.23 -4.57
C GLN A 90 -2.59 -9.06 -3.86
N VAL A 91 -2.15 -9.23 -2.60
CA VAL A 91 -1.47 -8.19 -1.82
C VAL A 91 -0.02 -8.01 -2.29
N VAL A 92 0.65 -9.09 -2.71
CA VAL A 92 1.98 -9.00 -3.32
C VAL A 92 1.93 -8.22 -4.64
N ASP A 93 0.94 -8.52 -5.48
CA ASP A 93 0.74 -7.84 -6.75
C ASP A 93 0.35 -6.37 -6.57
N ALA A 94 -0.48 -6.07 -5.56
CA ALA A 94 -0.78 -4.70 -5.14
C ALA A 94 0.50 -3.93 -4.77
N VAL A 95 1.40 -4.54 -3.98
CA VAL A 95 2.67 -3.91 -3.61
C VAL A 95 3.55 -3.66 -4.84
N LYS A 96 3.70 -4.66 -5.74
CA LYS A 96 4.46 -4.51 -6.99
C LYS A 96 3.87 -3.42 -7.89
N GLN A 97 2.55 -3.38 -8.03
CA GLN A 97 1.84 -2.36 -8.81
C GLN A 97 2.06 -0.95 -8.23
N GLY A 98 2.05 -0.83 -6.90
CA GLY A 98 2.35 0.42 -6.21
C GLY A 98 3.77 0.91 -6.50
N ILE A 99 4.75 0.02 -6.46
CA ILE A 99 6.15 0.31 -6.80
C ILE A 99 6.29 0.74 -8.26
N ALA A 100 5.65 0.03 -9.21
CA ALA A 100 5.67 0.40 -10.62
C ALA A 100 5.04 1.78 -10.85
N SER A 101 3.93 2.07 -10.18
CA SER A 101 3.25 3.37 -10.25
C SER A 101 4.13 4.50 -9.71
N LEU A 102 4.87 4.24 -8.63
CA LEU A 102 5.86 5.19 -8.08
C LEU A 102 7.05 5.38 -9.04
N ALA A 103 7.57 4.31 -9.63
CA ALA A 103 8.67 4.40 -10.57
C ALA A 103 8.32 5.24 -11.81
N GLU A 104 7.06 5.15 -12.29
CA GLU A 104 6.58 5.98 -13.39
C GLU A 104 6.55 7.49 -13.04
N MET A 105 6.40 7.83 -11.75
CA MET A 105 6.37 9.21 -11.24
C MET A 105 7.76 9.80 -10.94
N THR A 106 8.81 8.97 -10.87
CA THR A 106 10.18 9.39 -10.53
C THR A 106 10.72 10.58 -11.34
N PRO A 107 10.50 10.68 -12.68
CA PRO A 107 11.03 11.80 -13.47
C PRO A 107 10.53 13.18 -13.03
N CYS A 108 9.41 13.24 -12.33
CA CYS A 108 8.74 14.51 -11.99
C CYS A 108 8.61 14.75 -10.49
N HIS A 109 8.87 13.75 -9.65
CA HIS A 109 8.66 13.83 -8.20
C HIS A 109 9.79 13.15 -7.42
N ARG A 110 10.61 13.92 -6.69
CA ARG A 110 11.66 13.37 -5.80
C ARG A 110 11.11 12.41 -4.74
N THR A 111 9.88 12.64 -4.26
CA THR A 111 9.23 11.73 -3.31
C THR A 111 9.03 10.33 -3.91
N ALA A 112 8.77 10.25 -5.22
CA ALA A 112 8.60 8.99 -5.93
C ALA A 112 9.93 8.24 -6.09
N GLU A 113 11.03 8.97 -6.28
CA GLU A 113 12.39 8.42 -6.29
C GLU A 113 12.77 7.75 -4.95
N GLN A 114 12.42 8.39 -3.84
CA GLN A 114 12.72 7.87 -2.50
C GLN A 114 11.81 6.71 -2.07
N ALA A 115 10.60 6.62 -2.64
CA ALA A 115 9.56 5.70 -2.20
C ALA A 115 9.98 4.21 -2.27
N PRO A 116 10.61 3.70 -3.34
CA PRO A 116 11.09 2.32 -3.38
C PRO A 116 12.09 1.97 -2.27
N HIS A 117 13.00 2.89 -1.91
CA HIS A 117 13.96 2.67 -0.83
C HIS A 117 13.26 2.52 0.53
N ILE A 118 12.26 3.37 0.79
CA ILE A 118 11.44 3.29 2.01
C ILE A 118 10.68 1.96 2.07
N LEU A 119 10.04 1.57 0.96
CA LEU A 119 9.28 0.32 0.87
C LEU A 119 10.18 -0.91 1.08
N ARG A 120 11.38 -0.93 0.49
CA ARG A 120 12.37 -2.00 0.69
C ARG A 120 12.87 -2.06 2.13
N TYR A 121 13.16 -0.92 2.73
CA TYR A 121 13.55 -0.85 4.14
C TYR A 121 12.46 -1.44 5.04
N LEU A 122 11.19 -1.07 4.82
CA LEU A 122 10.06 -1.60 5.58
C LEU A 122 9.84 -3.10 5.34
N ALA A 123 9.91 -3.57 4.10
CA ALA A 123 9.78 -4.99 3.77
C ALA A 123 10.86 -5.82 4.47
N LYS A 124 12.12 -5.36 4.46
CA LYS A 124 13.23 -6.00 5.18
C LYS A 124 13.02 -5.98 6.69
N LYS A 125 12.60 -4.82 7.23
CA LYS A 125 12.34 -4.64 8.68
C LYS A 125 11.22 -5.57 9.18
N TRP A 126 10.26 -5.91 8.32
CA TRP A 126 9.14 -6.78 8.65
C TRP A 126 9.30 -8.22 8.15
N SER A 127 10.49 -8.59 7.64
CA SER A 127 10.79 -9.94 7.12
C SER A 127 9.84 -10.42 6.02
N ILE A 128 9.36 -9.49 5.19
CA ILE A 128 8.47 -9.80 4.07
C ILE A 128 9.29 -10.01 2.80
N ASN A 129 9.21 -11.21 2.22
CA ASN A 129 9.82 -11.49 0.92
C ASN A 129 8.91 -11.01 -0.22
N VAL A 130 8.88 -9.69 -0.44
CA VAL A 130 8.39 -9.14 -1.70
C VAL A 130 9.60 -9.10 -2.62
N GLY A 131 9.60 -9.87 -3.71
CA GLY A 131 10.66 -9.89 -4.73
C GLY A 131 10.80 -8.54 -5.45
N ILE A 132 11.21 -7.52 -4.70
CA ILE A 132 11.42 -6.14 -5.14
C ILE A 132 12.89 -6.07 -5.59
N ASP A 133 13.17 -6.62 -6.76
CA ASP A 133 14.38 -6.30 -7.50
C ASP A 133 14.08 -5.08 -8.36
N ILE A 134 14.81 -3.99 -8.10
CA ILE A 134 14.82 -2.81 -8.96
C ILE A 134 16.28 -2.52 -9.25
N GLN A 135 16.61 -2.48 -10.55
CA GLN A 135 17.87 -2.05 -11.14
C GLN A 135 18.16 -0.58 -10.86
#